data_AF-A0A938K9Q2-F1
#
_entry.id   AF-A0A938K9Q2-F1
#
_cell.length_a   1.000
_cell.length_b   1.000
_cell.length_c   1.000
_cell.angle_alpha   90.00
_cell.angle_beta   90.00
_cell.angle_gamma   90.00
#
_symmetry.space_group_name_H-M   'P 1'
#
loop_
_entity.id
_entity.type
_entity.pdbx_description
1 polymer ?
#
loop_
_entity_poly.entity_id
_entity_poly.type
_entity_poly.pdbx_seq_one_letter_code
_entity_poly.pdbx_strand_id
1 'polypeptide(L)'
;MTDTDQLLFYEDLVRKLRARGVICAITSGLACVHYGVAETTQDCDLLCHPGSFPVLLDLLAETKIDGQPCHYRGNISPPLDARWHHGGWISHFQWDTQPNVTTLDVFGHALRESSPWPQDIFGLYAGAHTVAAMKRTNRDKDWAFVTALGVRMIEADDERGWLHIFEADTLLEMLEEHRCPRDLAASRPALALALKNDTQLAGALNAERKLWEELDRRRIHILQHHLRAYVSAVRRARAGKALPLKPEHAVRVECAGLHLPENPLKTYGLQKYFAEAKAALVESSLVPENALTWLPDVMIYFEWLNT
;
A
#
# COMPACT_ATOMS: atom_id res chain seq x y z
N MET A 1 7.31 12.58 21.98
CA MET A 1 5.91 12.13 21.81
C MET A 1 5.82 10.65 22.17
N THR A 2 4.86 10.23 23.00
CA THR A 2 4.61 8.80 23.27
C THR A 2 3.89 8.13 22.09
N ASP A 3 3.85 6.79 22.04
CA ASP A 3 3.11 6.06 20.99
C ASP A 3 1.62 6.45 20.98
N THR A 4 1.02 6.64 22.16
CA THR A 4 -0.36 7.10 22.32
C THR A 4 -0.57 8.51 21.78
N ASP A 5 0.33 9.45 22.10
CA ASP A 5 0.25 10.81 21.59
C ASP A 5 0.36 10.85 20.06
N GLN A 6 1.23 10.00 19.50
CA GLN A 6 1.44 9.90 18.07
C GLN A 6 0.21 9.35 17.35
N LEU A 7 -0.45 8.33 17.90
CA LEU A 7 -1.73 7.83 17.40
C LEU A 7 -2.80 8.94 17.42
N LEU A 8 -2.94 9.64 18.55
CA LEU A 8 -3.91 10.73 18.69
C LEU A 8 -3.67 11.86 17.69
N PHE A 9 -2.40 12.18 17.42
CA PHE A 9 -2.03 13.14 16.39
C PHE A 9 -2.52 12.73 15.00
N TYR A 10 -2.28 11.49 14.57
CA TYR A 10 -2.72 11.05 13.24
C TYR A 10 -4.24 10.96 13.13
N GLU A 11 -4.94 10.53 14.18
CA GLU A 11 -6.40 10.53 14.19
C GLU A 11 -6.96 11.96 14.10
N ASP A 12 -6.39 12.92 14.84
CA ASP A 12 -6.76 14.33 14.77
C ASP A 12 -6.50 14.92 13.38
N LEU A 13 -5.37 14.58 12.75
CA LEU A 13 -5.06 14.97 11.37
C LEU A 13 -6.16 14.49 10.40
N VAL A 14 -6.58 13.21 10.48
CA VAL A 14 -7.66 12.68 9.64
C VAL A 14 -9.00 13.35 9.95
N ARG A 15 -9.34 13.58 11.22
CA ARG A 15 -10.57 14.30 11.61
C ARG A 15 -10.60 15.71 11.00
N LYS A 16 -9.49 16.44 11.07
CA LYS A 16 -9.36 17.79 10.47
C LYS A 16 -9.49 17.76 8.95
N LEU A 17 -8.89 16.79 8.27
CA LEU A 17 -9.04 16.62 6.82
C LEU A 17 -10.49 16.34 6.44
N ARG A 18 -11.14 15.40 7.12
CA ARG A 18 -12.54 15.05 6.83
C ARG A 18 -13.51 16.17 7.14
N ALA A 19 -13.25 16.97 8.18
CA ALA A 19 -14.01 18.18 8.45
C ALA A 19 -13.91 19.23 7.31
N ARG A 20 -12.84 19.16 6.49
CA ARG A 20 -12.65 19.96 5.26
C ARG A 20 -13.17 19.25 3.99
N GLY A 21 -13.93 18.16 4.14
CA GLY A 21 -14.50 17.40 3.01
C GLY A 21 -13.51 16.48 2.29
N VAL A 22 -12.32 16.24 2.85
CA VAL A 22 -11.32 15.34 2.26
C VAL A 22 -11.71 13.88 2.48
N ILE A 23 -11.65 13.08 1.42
CA ILE A 23 -11.75 11.63 1.49
C ILE A 23 -10.36 11.08 1.81
N CYS A 24 -10.17 10.63 3.05
CA CYS A 24 -8.92 10.01 3.50
C CYS A 24 -9.13 9.01 4.65
N ALA A 25 -8.16 8.11 4.83
CA ALA A 25 -8.18 7.11 5.89
C ALA A 25 -6.77 6.64 6.27
N ILE A 26 -6.54 6.36 7.55
CA ILE A 26 -5.30 5.72 8.04
C ILE A 26 -5.26 4.26 7.54
N THR A 27 -4.10 3.79 7.08
CA THR A 27 -3.93 2.42 6.55
C THR A 27 -2.68 1.74 7.14
N SER A 28 -2.37 0.52 6.66
CA SER A 28 -1.14 -0.22 6.94
C SER A 28 -0.88 -0.42 8.45
N GLY A 29 0.27 -0.02 8.99
CA GLY A 29 0.69 -0.34 10.36
C GLY A 29 -0.29 0.11 11.44
N LEU A 30 -0.75 1.37 11.40
CA LEU A 30 -1.67 1.89 12.42
C LEU A 30 -3.06 1.26 12.28
N ALA A 31 -3.49 0.96 11.05
CA ALA A 31 -4.71 0.20 10.85
C ALA A 31 -4.59 -1.24 11.38
N CYS A 32 -3.43 -1.89 11.23
CA CYS A 32 -3.18 -3.20 11.85
C CYS A 32 -3.27 -3.16 13.38
N VAL A 33 -2.82 -2.07 14.03
CA VAL A 33 -3.03 -1.86 15.47
C VAL A 33 -4.52 -1.70 15.78
N HIS A 34 -5.24 -0.89 14.99
CA HIS A 34 -6.68 -0.70 15.15
C HIS A 34 -7.48 -2.02 15.06
N TYR A 35 -7.12 -2.90 14.12
CA TYR A 35 -7.75 -4.22 13.96
C TYR A 35 -7.21 -5.29 14.93
N GLY A 36 -6.33 -4.94 15.86
CA GLY A 36 -5.81 -5.86 16.88
C GLY A 36 -4.94 -6.98 16.32
N VAL A 37 -4.33 -6.79 15.15
CA VAL A 37 -3.40 -7.75 14.53
C VAL A 37 -1.93 -7.34 14.71
N ALA A 38 -1.68 -6.15 15.25
CA ALA A 38 -0.36 -5.66 15.65
C ALA A 38 -0.43 -4.92 16.99
N GLU A 39 0.65 -4.93 17.76
CA GLU A 39 0.69 -4.25 19.07
C GLU A 39 1.02 -2.75 18.93
N THR A 40 2.04 -2.42 18.14
CA THR A 40 2.53 -1.03 17.96
C THR A 40 3.03 -0.79 16.53
N THR A 41 3.12 0.49 16.15
CA THR A 41 3.83 0.94 14.94
C THR A 41 4.29 2.39 15.12
N GLN A 42 5.31 2.80 14.37
CA GLN A 42 5.90 4.14 14.45
C GLN A 42 5.61 5.01 13.23
N ASP A 43 5.21 4.40 12.11
CA ASP A 43 4.91 5.09 10.86
C ASP A 43 3.40 5.17 10.62
N CYS A 44 2.95 6.28 10.04
CA CYS A 44 1.58 6.42 9.55
C CYS A 44 1.56 6.42 8.02
N ASP A 45 0.72 5.53 7.48
CA ASP A 45 0.36 5.53 6.09
C ASP A 45 -1.07 6.10 5.96
N LEU A 46 -1.27 7.01 5.01
CA LEU A 46 -2.55 7.67 4.74
C LEU A 46 -2.97 7.43 3.29
N LEU A 47 -4.15 6.83 3.10
CA LEU A 47 -4.87 6.91 1.84
C LEU A 47 -5.58 8.26 1.76
N CYS A 48 -5.36 9.01 0.69
CA CYS A 48 -6.00 10.30 0.47
C CYS A 48 -6.38 10.42 -1.00
N HIS A 49 -7.63 10.79 -1.28
CA HIS A 49 -8.10 10.89 -2.66
C HIS A 49 -7.27 11.95 -3.41
N PRO A 50 -6.76 11.68 -4.63
CA PRO A 50 -5.86 12.61 -5.33
C PRO A 50 -6.44 14.02 -5.54
N GLY A 51 -7.75 14.12 -5.75
CA GLY A 51 -8.45 15.41 -5.85
C GLY A 51 -8.42 16.26 -4.57
N SER A 52 -8.04 15.71 -3.43
CA SER A 52 -7.96 16.38 -2.14
C SER A 52 -6.54 16.79 -1.74
N PHE A 53 -5.53 16.51 -2.56
CA PHE A 53 -4.14 16.83 -2.27
C PHE A 53 -3.85 18.31 -1.99
N PRO A 54 -4.48 19.30 -2.67
CA PRO A 54 -4.29 20.71 -2.32
C PRO A 54 -4.70 21.01 -0.87
N VAL A 55 -5.85 20.48 -0.43
CA VAL A 55 -6.36 20.66 0.94
C VAL A 55 -5.47 19.97 1.97
N LEU A 56 -4.96 18.78 1.64
CA LEU A 56 -4.00 18.07 2.48
C LEU A 56 -2.69 18.85 2.61
N LEU A 57 -2.12 19.33 1.50
CA LEU A 57 -0.89 20.12 1.50
C LEU A 57 -1.02 21.40 2.34
N ASP A 58 -2.16 22.09 2.22
CA ASP A 58 -2.47 23.26 3.04
C ASP A 58 -2.48 22.93 4.54
N LEU A 59 -3.16 21.86 4.93
CA LEU A 59 -3.18 21.42 6.33
C LEU A 59 -1.79 21.03 6.83
N LEU A 60 -1.02 20.26 6.05
CA LEU A 60 0.33 19.85 6.41
C LEU A 60 1.26 21.05 6.58
N ALA A 61 1.13 22.07 5.73
CA ALA A 61 1.93 23.29 5.82
C ALA A 61 1.63 24.12 7.09
N GLU A 62 0.40 24.02 7.61
CA GLU A 62 -0.03 24.65 8.86
C GLU A 62 0.33 23.82 10.10
N THR A 63 0.49 22.51 9.94
CA THR A 63 0.64 21.55 11.04
C THR A 63 2.06 21.56 11.60
N LYS A 64 2.15 21.76 12.91
CA LYS A 64 3.40 21.66 13.69
C LYS A 64 3.25 20.65 14.82
N ILE A 65 4.32 19.92 15.10
CA ILE A 65 4.42 19.02 16.26
C ILE A 65 5.62 19.49 17.08
N ASP A 66 5.41 19.83 18.35
CA ASP A 66 6.46 20.38 19.23
C ASP A 66 7.21 21.59 18.59
N GLY A 67 6.45 22.42 17.85
CA GLY A 67 6.98 23.58 17.12
C GLY A 67 7.70 23.25 15.81
N GLN A 68 7.97 21.97 15.51
CA GLN A 68 8.59 21.54 14.27
C GLN A 68 7.60 21.59 13.11
N PRO A 69 7.92 22.21 11.96
CA PRO A 69 7.08 22.21 10.78
C PRO A 69 7.13 20.88 10.03
N CYS A 70 6.13 20.62 9.19
CA CYS A 70 6.15 19.53 8.23
C CYS A 70 7.06 19.87 7.04
N HIS A 71 7.84 18.89 6.56
CA HIS A 71 8.59 18.96 5.31
C HIS A 71 8.61 17.60 4.61
N TYR A 72 9.03 17.59 3.34
CA TYR A 72 9.21 16.33 2.64
C TYR A 72 10.40 15.53 3.21
N ARG A 73 10.22 14.21 3.32
CA ARG A 73 11.27 13.29 3.74
C ARG A 73 12.32 13.10 2.64
N GLY A 74 13.49 13.71 2.83
CA GLY A 74 14.63 13.61 1.92
C GLY A 74 14.35 14.15 0.52
N ASN A 75 15.20 13.85 -0.46
CA ASN A 75 15.05 14.32 -1.85
C ASN A 75 14.36 13.30 -2.78
N ILE A 76 14.01 12.12 -2.26
CA ILE A 76 13.44 11.02 -3.04
C ILE A 76 11.91 11.11 -3.18
N SER A 77 11.25 11.83 -2.27
CA SER A 77 9.78 11.90 -2.27
C SER A 77 9.24 12.64 -3.51
N PRO A 78 8.42 12.02 -4.35
CA PRO A 78 7.66 12.73 -5.38
C PRO A 78 6.73 13.78 -4.74
N PRO A 79 6.29 14.79 -5.52
CA PRO A 79 5.34 15.79 -5.05
C PRO A 79 3.97 15.17 -4.79
N LEU A 80 3.25 15.72 -3.80
CA LEU A 80 1.86 15.38 -3.51
C LEU A 80 0.92 15.97 -4.57
N ASP A 81 0.90 15.34 -5.75
CA ASP A 81 0.17 15.79 -6.93
C ASP A 81 -0.43 14.57 -7.66
N ALA A 82 -1.69 14.70 -8.08
CA ALA A 82 -2.49 13.60 -8.60
C ALA A 82 -1.84 12.91 -9.81
N ARG A 83 -1.15 13.67 -10.68
CA ARG A 83 -0.51 13.15 -11.90
C ARG A 83 0.42 11.98 -11.61
N TRP A 84 1.24 12.10 -10.57
CA TRP A 84 2.18 11.04 -10.17
C TRP A 84 1.51 10.00 -9.27
N HIS A 85 0.62 10.38 -8.35
CA HIS A 85 -0.01 9.38 -7.49
C HIS A 85 -0.92 8.39 -8.26
N HIS A 86 -1.52 8.81 -9.38
CA HIS A 86 -2.19 7.90 -10.33
C HIS A 86 -1.24 6.87 -10.97
N GLY A 87 0.07 7.09 -10.93
CA GLY A 87 1.09 6.13 -11.35
C GLY A 87 1.66 5.26 -10.24
N GLY A 88 1.11 5.34 -9.03
CA GLY A 88 1.60 4.60 -7.87
C GLY A 88 2.80 5.22 -7.15
N TRP A 89 3.10 6.50 -7.42
CA TRP A 89 4.05 7.29 -6.63
C TRP A 89 3.47 7.59 -5.24
N ILE A 90 4.34 7.68 -4.22
CA ILE A 90 3.97 7.89 -2.81
C ILE A 90 4.74 9.11 -2.30
N SER A 91 4.06 10.08 -1.70
CA SER A 91 4.72 11.22 -1.05
C SER A 91 5.04 10.92 0.41
N HIS A 92 6.22 11.31 0.84
CA HIS A 92 6.73 11.08 2.18
C HIS A 92 6.97 12.42 2.88
N PHE A 93 6.41 12.57 4.07
CA PHE A 93 6.53 13.75 4.90
C PHE A 93 7.10 13.37 6.26
N GLN A 94 7.72 14.34 6.93
CA GLN A 94 8.17 14.18 8.30
C GLN A 94 8.09 15.48 9.09
N TRP A 95 8.11 15.33 10.41
CA TRP A 95 8.38 16.37 11.40
C TRP A 95 9.60 15.94 12.20
N ASP A 96 10.62 16.81 12.33
CA ASP A 96 11.89 16.51 13.02
C ASP A 96 11.74 16.55 14.57
N THR A 97 10.73 15.84 15.08
CA THR A 97 10.43 15.71 16.50
C THR A 97 11.50 14.91 17.24
N GLN A 98 11.58 15.09 18.56
CA GLN A 98 12.50 14.38 19.45
C GLN A 98 11.71 13.53 20.46
N PRO A 99 12.20 12.35 20.88
CA PRO A 99 13.43 11.69 20.42
C PRO A 99 13.31 11.01 19.05
N ASN A 100 12.07 10.82 18.57
CA ASN A 100 11.78 10.12 17.32
C ASN A 100 11.16 11.08 16.30
N VAL A 101 11.52 10.89 15.02
CA VAL A 101 10.92 11.59 13.89
C VAL A 101 9.51 11.06 13.66
N THR A 102 8.56 11.98 13.46
CA THR A 102 7.18 11.63 13.11
C THR A 102 7.07 11.63 11.58
N THR A 103 6.55 10.56 10.99
CA THR A 103 6.57 10.30 9.54
C THR A 103 5.16 10.06 9.00
N LEU A 104 4.89 10.56 7.79
CA LEU A 104 3.61 10.35 7.11
C LEU A 104 3.85 9.99 5.65
N ASP A 105 3.38 8.81 5.25
CA ASP A 105 3.44 8.33 3.87
C ASP A 105 2.04 8.41 3.25
N VAL A 106 1.90 9.16 2.15
CA VAL A 106 0.62 9.46 1.52
C VAL A 106 0.47 8.73 0.20
N PHE A 107 -0.61 7.95 0.10
CA PHE A 107 -1.00 7.16 -1.05
C PHE A 107 -2.23 7.79 -1.71
N GLY A 108 -2.22 7.92 -3.04
CA GLY A 108 -3.43 8.30 -3.79
C GLY A 108 -4.39 7.13 -4.02
N HIS A 109 -3.81 5.94 -4.13
CA HIS A 109 -4.48 4.67 -4.38
C HIS A 109 -3.94 3.59 -3.45
N ALA A 110 -4.80 2.64 -3.09
CA ALA A 110 -4.34 1.40 -2.52
C ALA A 110 -3.72 0.57 -3.66
N LEU A 111 -2.39 0.44 -3.65
CA LEU A 111 -1.58 -0.02 -4.80
C LEU A 111 -1.92 -1.41 -5.35
N ARG A 112 -2.74 -2.18 -4.64
CA ARG A 112 -3.20 -3.53 -4.97
C ARG A 112 -4.68 -3.67 -4.68
N GLU A 113 -5.44 -2.59 -4.82
CA GLU A 113 -6.89 -2.60 -4.63
C GLU A 113 -7.59 -3.30 -5.80
N SER A 114 -8.58 -4.13 -5.49
CA SER A 114 -9.49 -4.70 -6.50
C SER A 114 -10.78 -3.90 -6.66
N SER A 115 -10.99 -2.91 -5.79
CA SER A 115 -12.14 -2.02 -5.75
C SER A 115 -11.72 -0.66 -5.22
N PRO A 116 -12.38 0.45 -5.57
CA PRO A 116 -12.02 1.77 -5.07
C PRO A 116 -12.02 1.84 -3.54
N TRP A 117 -10.86 2.08 -2.92
CA TRP A 117 -10.70 2.16 -1.47
C TRP A 117 -11.62 3.16 -0.74
N PRO A 118 -12.13 4.27 -1.34
CA PRO A 118 -13.07 5.15 -0.64
C PRO A 118 -14.37 4.46 -0.21
N GLN A 119 -14.73 3.36 -0.86
CA GLN A 119 -15.92 2.57 -0.54
C GLN A 119 -15.69 1.62 0.66
N ASP A 120 -14.43 1.43 1.06
CA ASP A 120 -13.99 0.53 2.12
C ASP A 120 -13.33 1.34 3.23
N ILE A 121 -14.04 2.33 3.78
CA ILE A 121 -13.59 3.14 4.93
C ILE A 121 -14.35 2.70 6.18
N PHE A 122 -13.64 2.45 7.27
CA PHE A 122 -14.20 2.09 8.57
C PHE A 122 -13.72 3.04 9.66
N GLY A 123 -14.62 3.90 10.16
CA GLY A 123 -14.23 4.98 11.08
C GLY A 123 -13.13 5.85 10.44
N LEU A 124 -12.03 6.10 11.14
CA LEU A 124 -10.88 6.87 10.63
C LEU A 124 -9.90 6.05 9.77
N TYR A 125 -10.14 4.74 9.65
CA TYR A 125 -9.22 3.77 9.07
C TYR A 125 -9.74 3.24 7.73
N ALA A 126 -8.83 2.76 6.89
CA ALA A 126 -9.20 1.95 5.74
C ALA A 126 -9.72 0.60 6.24
N GLY A 127 -10.69 0.03 5.53
CA GLY A 127 -11.28 -1.27 5.82
C GLY A 127 -10.24 -2.38 5.81
N ALA A 128 -10.48 -3.44 6.59
CA ALA A 128 -9.55 -4.55 6.73
C ALA A 128 -9.19 -5.18 5.38
N HIS A 129 -10.13 -5.24 4.43
CA HIS A 129 -9.88 -5.71 3.06
C HIS A 129 -8.81 -4.86 2.36
N THR A 130 -8.98 -3.54 2.35
CA THR A 130 -8.01 -2.60 1.74
C THR A 130 -6.64 -2.70 2.42
N VAL A 131 -6.59 -2.78 3.75
CA VAL A 131 -5.34 -2.89 4.50
C VAL A 131 -4.61 -4.20 4.17
N ALA A 132 -5.32 -5.33 4.14
CA ALA A 132 -4.77 -6.62 3.77
C ALA A 132 -4.23 -6.62 2.34
N ALA A 133 -4.95 -6.03 1.40
CA ALA A 133 -4.50 -5.86 0.02
C ALA A 133 -3.22 -5.02 -0.08
N MET A 134 -3.14 -3.88 0.63
CA MET A 134 -1.95 -3.04 0.67
C MET A 134 -0.73 -3.74 1.27
N LYS A 135 -0.94 -4.67 2.22
CA LYS A 135 0.12 -5.43 2.89
C LYS A 135 0.65 -6.64 2.10
N ARG A 136 0.15 -6.93 0.90
CA ARG A 136 0.75 -7.94 -0.02
C ARG A 136 2.08 -7.45 -0.61
N THR A 137 3.06 -7.18 0.25
CA THR A 137 4.37 -6.60 -0.09
C THR A 137 5.44 -7.68 -0.26
N ASN A 138 6.66 -7.26 -0.61
CA ASN A 138 7.82 -8.14 -0.60
C ASN A 138 8.43 -8.40 0.80
N ARG A 139 7.79 -7.93 1.88
CA ARG A 139 8.28 -8.10 3.26
C ARG A 139 7.63 -9.32 3.90
N ASP A 140 8.47 -10.27 4.31
CA ASP A 140 8.03 -11.53 4.94
C ASP A 140 7.05 -11.31 6.11
N LYS A 141 7.38 -10.39 7.03
CA LYS A 141 6.55 -10.10 8.20
C LYS A 141 5.15 -9.57 7.91
N ASP A 142 4.90 -9.00 6.71
CA ASP A 142 3.58 -8.45 6.40
C ASP A 142 2.54 -9.57 6.17
N TRP A 143 2.97 -10.76 5.74
CA TRP A 143 2.08 -11.87 5.38
C TRP A 143 1.28 -12.43 6.56
N ALA A 144 1.87 -12.47 7.76
CA ALA A 144 1.16 -12.84 8.97
C ALA A 144 0.00 -11.86 9.28
N PHE A 145 0.21 -10.56 9.04
CA PHE A 145 -0.85 -9.56 9.19
C PHE A 145 -1.94 -9.71 8.13
N VAL A 146 -1.58 -10.03 6.88
CA VAL A 146 -2.56 -10.28 5.80
C VAL A 146 -3.47 -11.44 6.18
N THR A 147 -2.91 -12.57 6.63
CA THR A 147 -3.67 -13.73 7.11
C THR A 147 -4.54 -13.40 8.33
N ALA A 148 -3.98 -12.73 9.34
CA ALA A 148 -4.73 -12.36 10.54
C ALA A 148 -5.91 -11.43 10.23
N LEU A 149 -5.74 -10.46 9.31
CA LEU A 149 -6.83 -9.61 8.84
C LEU A 149 -7.90 -10.43 8.12
N GLY A 150 -7.49 -11.40 7.29
CA GLY A 150 -8.41 -12.33 6.62
C GLY A 150 -9.29 -13.11 7.60
N VAL A 151 -8.70 -13.64 8.67
CA VAL A 151 -9.43 -14.32 9.76
C VAL A 151 -10.42 -13.37 10.43
N ARG A 152 -9.98 -12.17 10.85
CA ARG A 152 -10.85 -11.16 11.48
C ARG A 152 -12.04 -10.77 10.62
N MET A 153 -11.84 -10.69 9.31
CA MET A 153 -12.91 -10.39 8.37
C MET A 153 -13.95 -11.51 8.33
N ILE A 154 -13.53 -12.77 8.26
CA ILE A 154 -14.46 -13.92 8.26
C ILE A 154 -15.22 -14.01 9.60
N GLU A 155 -14.54 -13.82 10.73
CA GLU A 155 -15.17 -13.75 12.06
C GLU A 155 -16.22 -12.62 12.16
N ALA A 156 -16.09 -11.57 11.35
CA ALA A 156 -17.00 -10.44 11.26
C ALA A 156 -18.00 -10.55 10.09
N ASP A 157 -18.20 -11.75 9.54
CA ASP A 157 -19.08 -12.05 8.39
C ASP A 157 -18.73 -11.28 7.09
N ASP A 158 -17.48 -10.82 6.94
CA ASP A 158 -16.95 -10.26 5.70
C ASP A 158 -16.25 -11.35 4.88
N GLU A 159 -16.99 -11.89 3.91
CA GLU A 159 -16.55 -12.95 3.01
C GLU A 159 -15.26 -12.60 2.24
N ARG A 160 -14.91 -11.32 2.06
CA ARG A 160 -13.68 -10.92 1.38
C ARG A 160 -12.42 -11.39 2.14
N GLY A 161 -12.55 -11.78 3.41
CA GLY A 161 -11.45 -12.33 4.22
C GLY A 161 -10.82 -13.60 3.63
N TRP A 162 -11.60 -14.40 2.90
CA TRP A 162 -11.10 -15.61 2.21
C TRP A 162 -10.01 -15.32 1.17
N LEU A 163 -9.93 -14.09 0.66
CA LEU A 163 -8.90 -13.66 -0.28
C LEU A 163 -7.55 -13.35 0.39
N HIS A 164 -7.50 -13.33 1.72
CA HIS A 164 -6.37 -12.83 2.50
C HIS A 164 -5.72 -13.87 3.41
N ILE A 165 -6.17 -15.12 3.42
CA ILE A 165 -5.50 -16.19 4.17
C ILE A 165 -4.46 -16.88 3.28
N PHE A 166 -3.18 -16.80 3.67
CA PHE A 166 -2.06 -17.38 2.92
C PHE A 166 -1.36 -18.54 3.65
N GLU A 167 -1.85 -18.92 4.83
CA GLU A 167 -1.37 -20.07 5.60
C GLU A 167 -2.35 -21.24 5.44
N ALA A 168 -1.83 -22.42 5.07
CA ALA A 168 -2.66 -23.58 4.73
C ALA A 168 -3.48 -24.08 5.93
N ASP A 169 -2.84 -24.24 7.08
CA ASP A 169 -3.50 -24.74 8.29
C ASP A 169 -4.61 -23.80 8.74
N THR A 170 -4.33 -22.50 8.79
CA THR A 170 -5.35 -21.47 9.10
C THR A 170 -6.49 -21.48 8.09
N LEU A 171 -6.21 -21.65 6.79
CA LEU A 171 -7.28 -21.70 5.78
C LEU A 171 -8.20 -22.90 5.98
N LEU A 172 -7.63 -24.06 6.31
CA LEU A 172 -8.38 -25.29 6.57
C LEU A 172 -9.21 -25.16 7.86
N GLU A 173 -8.63 -24.64 8.94
CA GLU A 173 -9.34 -24.35 10.19
C GLU A 173 -10.54 -23.44 9.96
N MET A 174 -10.36 -22.32 9.23
CA MET A 174 -11.48 -21.43 8.91
C MET A 174 -12.57 -22.13 8.08
N LEU A 175 -12.22 -23.07 7.20
CA LEU A 175 -13.18 -23.84 6.39
C LEU A 175 -13.97 -24.87 7.20
N GLU A 176 -13.48 -25.30 8.36
CA GLU A 176 -14.22 -26.16 9.28
C GLU A 176 -15.34 -25.38 9.98
N GLU A 177 -15.10 -24.11 10.29
CA GLU A 177 -16.00 -23.28 11.07
C GLU A 177 -16.93 -22.40 10.20
N HIS A 178 -16.46 -21.99 9.02
CA HIS A 178 -17.14 -21.02 8.18
C HIS A 178 -17.32 -21.52 6.74
N ARG A 179 -18.44 -21.13 6.12
CA ARG A 179 -18.72 -21.46 4.72
C ARG A 179 -17.99 -20.48 3.80
N CYS A 180 -17.14 -21.02 2.93
CA CYS A 180 -16.53 -20.25 1.85
C CYS A 180 -17.51 -20.06 0.66
N PRO A 181 -17.69 -18.83 0.15
CA PRO A 181 -18.48 -18.57 -1.06
C PRO A 181 -17.87 -19.21 -2.31
N ARG A 182 -18.74 -19.80 -3.15
CA ARG A 182 -18.31 -20.51 -4.36
C ARG A 182 -17.61 -19.61 -5.38
N ASP A 183 -18.08 -18.37 -5.52
CA ASP A 183 -17.53 -17.44 -6.51
C ASP A 183 -16.12 -16.99 -6.11
N LEU A 184 -15.87 -16.78 -4.82
CA LEU A 184 -14.53 -16.52 -4.31
C LEU A 184 -13.61 -17.71 -4.52
N ALA A 185 -14.07 -18.93 -4.21
CA ALA A 185 -13.31 -20.14 -4.48
C ALA A 185 -13.00 -20.34 -5.97
N ALA A 186 -13.91 -19.97 -6.87
CA ALA A 186 -13.67 -20.01 -8.31
C ALA A 186 -12.62 -18.98 -8.76
N SER A 187 -12.56 -17.81 -8.12
CA SER A 187 -11.60 -16.74 -8.45
C SER A 187 -10.18 -16.97 -7.91
N ARG A 188 -10.01 -17.86 -6.91
CA ARG A 188 -8.73 -18.11 -6.24
C ARG A 188 -8.41 -19.61 -6.25
N PRO A 189 -7.53 -20.09 -7.16
CA PRO A 189 -7.26 -21.51 -7.31
C PRO A 189 -6.83 -22.22 -6.01
N ALA A 190 -6.03 -21.59 -5.14
CA ALA A 190 -5.66 -22.17 -3.86
C ALA A 190 -6.89 -22.45 -2.96
N LEU A 191 -7.91 -21.59 -2.99
CA LEU A 191 -9.14 -21.79 -2.23
C LEU A 191 -9.97 -22.96 -2.77
N ALA A 192 -9.99 -23.13 -4.10
CA ALA A 192 -10.61 -24.31 -4.72
C ALA A 192 -9.89 -25.62 -4.37
N LEU A 193 -8.56 -25.59 -4.21
CA LEU A 193 -7.78 -26.74 -3.72
C LEU A 193 -8.08 -27.04 -2.25
N ALA A 194 -8.19 -26.02 -1.41
CA ALA A 194 -8.54 -26.17 0.01
C ALA A 194 -9.91 -26.85 0.20
N LEU A 195 -10.93 -26.43 -0.56
CA LEU A 195 -12.27 -27.05 -0.53
C LEU A 195 -12.28 -28.53 -0.94
N LYS A 196 -11.25 -28.99 -1.67
CA LYS A 196 -11.09 -30.39 -2.10
C LYS A 196 -10.16 -31.18 -1.18
N ASN A 197 -9.61 -30.55 -0.14
CA ASN A 197 -8.53 -31.09 0.68
C ASN A 197 -7.36 -31.62 -0.17
N ASP A 198 -6.99 -30.87 -1.22
CA ASP A 198 -5.96 -31.25 -2.16
C ASP A 198 -4.56 -31.03 -1.55
N THR A 199 -3.67 -32.02 -1.68
CA THR A 199 -2.31 -31.98 -1.12
C THR A 199 -1.43 -30.89 -1.75
N GLN A 200 -1.84 -30.31 -2.87
CA GLN A 200 -1.13 -29.22 -3.56
C GLN A 200 -1.41 -27.85 -2.94
N LEU A 201 -2.35 -27.73 -1.99
CA LEU A 201 -2.76 -26.46 -1.37
C LEU A 201 -1.58 -25.60 -0.90
N ALA A 202 -0.69 -26.17 -0.09
CA ALA A 202 0.45 -25.43 0.47
C ALA A 202 1.39 -24.90 -0.62
N GLY A 203 1.61 -25.69 -1.67
CA GLY A 203 2.39 -25.29 -2.84
C GLY A 203 1.73 -24.14 -3.61
N ALA A 204 0.41 -24.19 -3.79
CA ALA A 204 -0.36 -23.14 -4.43
C ALA A 204 -0.34 -21.83 -3.63
N LEU A 205 -0.59 -21.87 -2.31
CA LEU A 205 -0.53 -20.69 -1.44
C LEU A 205 0.86 -20.04 -1.44
N ASN A 206 1.92 -20.85 -1.38
CA ASN A 206 3.29 -20.34 -1.50
C ASN A 206 3.54 -19.69 -2.87
N ALA A 207 3.07 -20.30 -3.97
CA ALA A 207 3.21 -19.72 -5.31
C ALA A 207 2.48 -18.36 -5.43
N GLU A 208 1.24 -18.27 -4.93
CA GLU A 208 0.47 -17.01 -4.89
C GLU A 208 1.21 -15.92 -4.11
N ARG A 209 1.70 -16.27 -2.91
CA ARG A 209 2.48 -15.36 -2.06
C ARG A 209 3.73 -14.87 -2.79
N LYS A 210 4.50 -15.77 -3.39
CA LYS A 210 5.74 -15.42 -4.11
C LYS A 210 5.47 -14.52 -5.32
N LEU A 211 4.35 -14.73 -6.02
CA LEU A 211 3.93 -13.83 -7.10
C LEU A 211 3.73 -12.40 -6.58
N TRP A 212 3.00 -12.20 -5.49
CA TRP A 212 2.78 -10.87 -4.91
C TRP A 212 4.08 -10.20 -4.44
N GLU A 213 4.98 -10.96 -3.80
CA GLU A 213 6.30 -10.47 -3.40
C GLU A 213 7.12 -10.00 -4.62
N GLU A 214 7.10 -10.77 -5.72
CA GLU A 214 7.82 -10.43 -6.96
C GLU A 214 7.21 -9.23 -7.70
N LEU A 215 5.88 -9.14 -7.74
CA LEU A 215 5.19 -7.96 -8.28
C LEU A 215 5.63 -6.70 -7.51
N ASP A 216 5.59 -6.71 -6.18
CA ASP A 216 6.03 -5.55 -5.41
C ASP A 216 7.50 -5.20 -5.63
N ARG A 217 8.39 -6.21 -5.65
CA ARG A 217 9.81 -6.02 -5.94
C ARG A 217 10.04 -5.33 -7.29
N ARG A 218 9.34 -5.79 -8.33
CA ARG A 218 9.42 -5.22 -9.68
C ARG A 218 8.86 -3.82 -9.76
N ARG A 219 7.73 -3.55 -9.12
CA ARG A 219 7.16 -2.20 -9.01
C ARG A 219 8.16 -1.23 -8.40
N ILE A 220 8.78 -1.61 -7.28
CA ILE A 220 9.80 -0.79 -6.61
C ILE A 220 10.98 -0.56 -7.56
N HIS A 221 11.47 -1.59 -8.25
CA HIS A 221 12.57 -1.47 -9.21
C HIS A 221 12.27 -0.49 -10.35
N ILE A 222 11.07 -0.60 -10.95
CA ILE A 222 10.60 0.29 -12.01
C ILE A 222 10.58 1.75 -11.51
N LEU A 223 10.02 2.01 -10.33
CA LEU A 223 9.98 3.36 -9.75
C LEU A 223 11.38 3.90 -9.46
N GLN A 224 12.24 3.09 -8.85
CA GLN A 224 13.61 3.48 -8.49
C GLN A 224 14.47 3.85 -9.71
N HIS A 225 14.23 3.23 -10.86
CA HIS A 225 14.92 3.56 -12.11
C HIS A 225 14.81 5.05 -12.48
N HIS A 226 13.68 5.69 -12.17
CA HIS A 226 13.42 7.09 -12.51
C HIS A 226 13.92 8.09 -11.44
N LEU A 227 14.24 7.65 -10.23
CA LEU A 227 14.53 8.55 -9.11
C LEU A 227 15.86 9.31 -9.27
N ARG A 228 16.87 8.75 -9.94
CA ARG A 228 18.22 9.34 -9.96
C ARG A 228 18.26 10.76 -10.53
N ALA A 229 17.61 10.97 -11.68
CA ALA A 229 17.56 12.27 -12.35
C ALA A 229 16.74 13.27 -11.51
N TYR A 230 15.58 12.83 -11.02
CA TYR A 230 14.70 13.61 -10.17
C TYR A 230 15.38 14.10 -8.89
N VAL A 231 15.99 13.20 -8.12
CA VAL A 231 16.70 13.51 -6.87
C VAL A 231 17.81 14.53 -7.10
N SER A 232 18.55 14.38 -8.22
CA SER A 232 19.61 15.30 -8.60
C SER A 232 19.06 16.70 -8.88
N ALA A 233 17.94 16.80 -9.59
CA ALA A 233 17.27 18.07 -9.91
C ALA A 233 16.73 18.76 -8.65
N VAL A 234 16.02 18.04 -7.77
CA VAL A 234 15.50 18.59 -6.51
C VAL A 234 16.64 19.11 -5.63
N ARG A 235 17.73 18.33 -5.51
CA ARG A 235 18.90 18.76 -4.72
C ARG A 235 19.54 20.03 -5.28
N ARG A 236 19.67 20.15 -6.61
CA ARG A 236 20.20 21.37 -7.25
C ARG A 236 19.27 22.56 -7.04
N ALA A 237 17.97 22.40 -7.29
CA ALA A 237 16.99 23.47 -7.17
C ALA A 237 16.87 24.01 -5.74
N ARG A 238 16.97 23.14 -4.73
CA ARG A 238 17.02 23.56 -3.31
C ARG A 238 18.31 24.30 -2.95
N ALA A 239 19.41 24.04 -3.65
CA ALA A 239 20.74 24.62 -3.37
C ALA A 239 21.14 24.54 -1.87
N GLY A 240 20.77 23.44 -1.20
CA GLY A 240 21.04 23.23 0.23
C GLY A 240 20.15 24.03 1.20
N LYS A 241 19.17 24.79 0.71
CA LYS A 241 18.26 25.56 1.54
C LYS A 241 17.12 24.69 2.10
N ALA A 242 16.79 24.93 3.37
CA ALA A 242 15.51 24.52 3.94
C ALA A 242 14.44 25.47 3.41
N LEU A 243 13.41 24.90 2.77
CA LEU A 243 12.28 25.65 2.22
C LEU A 243 11.03 25.31 3.04
N PRO A 244 10.10 26.26 3.26
CA PRO A 244 8.78 25.92 3.76
C PRO A 244 8.07 24.95 2.81
N LEU A 245 7.11 24.18 3.33
CA LEU A 245 6.50 23.04 2.61
C LEU A 245 5.94 23.42 1.22
N LYS A 246 5.21 24.54 1.11
CA LYS A 246 4.59 24.97 -0.16
C LYS A 246 5.63 25.37 -1.22
N PRO A 247 6.61 26.25 -0.94
CA PRO A 247 7.74 26.48 -1.84
C PRO A 247 8.51 25.20 -2.20
N GLU A 248 8.75 24.30 -1.25
CA GLU A 248 9.42 23.03 -1.54
C GLU A 248 8.58 22.16 -2.49
N HIS A 249 7.27 22.08 -2.27
CA HIS A 249 6.35 21.37 -3.12
C HIS A 249 6.38 21.89 -4.56
N ALA A 250 6.36 23.21 -4.76
CA ALA A 250 6.44 23.81 -6.10
C ALA A 250 7.72 23.40 -6.84
N VAL A 251 8.87 23.43 -6.15
CA VAL A 251 10.15 22.95 -6.71
C VAL A 251 10.07 21.47 -7.09
N ARG A 252 9.44 20.63 -6.26
CA ARG A 252 9.27 19.20 -6.54
C ARG A 252 8.36 18.94 -7.73
N VAL A 253 7.27 19.71 -7.88
CA VAL A 253 6.36 19.61 -9.03
C VAL A 253 7.10 19.94 -10.33
N GLU A 254 7.89 21.01 -10.35
CA GLU A 254 8.70 21.38 -11.52
C GLU A 254 9.72 20.29 -11.86
N CYS A 255 10.49 19.83 -10.86
CA CYS A 255 11.48 18.77 -11.06
C CYS A 255 10.85 17.46 -11.53
N ALA A 256 9.69 17.09 -10.97
CA ALA A 256 8.98 15.87 -11.35
C ALA A 256 8.47 15.96 -12.78
N GLY A 257 7.98 17.12 -13.24
CA GLY A 257 7.52 17.32 -14.61
C GLY A 257 8.59 17.10 -15.68
N LEU A 258 9.87 17.25 -15.30
CA LEU A 258 11.01 17.04 -16.20
C LEU A 258 11.62 15.64 -16.11
N HIS A 259 11.44 14.95 -14.98
CA HIS A 259 12.27 13.79 -14.64
C HIS A 259 11.51 12.55 -14.18
N LEU A 260 10.24 12.66 -13.80
CA LEU A 260 9.44 11.53 -13.37
C LEU A 260 8.32 11.26 -14.38
N PRO A 261 8.17 10.00 -14.85
CA PRO A 261 6.97 9.63 -15.58
C PRO A 261 5.75 9.70 -14.65
N GLU A 262 4.63 10.21 -15.16
CA GLU A 262 3.37 10.25 -14.41
C GLU A 262 2.90 8.84 -14.04
N ASN A 263 2.94 7.90 -15.01
CA ASN A 263 2.54 6.51 -14.81
C ASN A 263 3.60 5.51 -15.33
N PRO A 264 4.63 5.20 -14.51
CA PRO A 264 5.73 4.32 -14.91
C PRO A 264 5.29 2.88 -15.16
N LEU A 265 4.36 2.34 -14.36
CA LEU A 265 3.85 0.97 -14.55
C LEU A 265 3.07 0.82 -15.86
N LYS A 266 2.19 1.77 -16.18
CA LYS A 266 1.47 1.79 -17.46
C LYS A 266 2.43 1.89 -18.65
N THR A 267 3.44 2.77 -18.53
CA THR A 267 4.48 2.94 -19.58
C THR A 267 5.31 1.68 -19.76
N TYR A 268 5.60 0.96 -18.68
CA TYR A 268 6.32 -0.31 -18.70
C TYR A 268 5.50 -1.44 -19.35
N GLY A 269 4.17 -1.38 -19.22
CA GLY A 269 3.21 -2.33 -19.78
C GLY A 269 2.86 -3.44 -18.80
N LEU A 270 1.59 -3.50 -18.38
CA LEU A 270 1.11 -4.45 -17.35
C LEU A 270 1.31 -5.91 -17.76
N GLN A 271 1.03 -6.26 -19.03
CA GLN A 271 1.25 -7.62 -19.53
C GLN A 271 2.72 -8.06 -19.38
N LYS A 272 3.64 -7.18 -19.76
CA LYS A 272 5.08 -7.41 -19.59
C LYS A 272 5.45 -7.55 -18.11
N TYR A 273 4.96 -6.64 -17.27
CA TYR A 273 5.17 -6.67 -15.82
C TYR A 273 4.74 -8.00 -15.19
N PHE A 274 3.56 -8.52 -15.52
CA PHE A 274 3.09 -9.81 -15.01
C PHE A 274 3.86 -10.99 -15.59
N ALA A 275 4.15 -10.99 -16.89
CA ALA A 275 4.89 -12.05 -17.55
C ALA A 275 6.30 -12.19 -16.95
N GLU A 276 7.01 -11.08 -16.76
CA GLU A 276 8.33 -11.11 -16.16
C GLU A 276 8.31 -11.48 -14.68
N ALA A 277 7.26 -11.10 -13.93
CA ALA A 277 7.10 -11.55 -12.54
C ALA A 277 6.93 -13.08 -12.46
N LYS A 278 6.07 -13.66 -13.30
CA LYS A 278 5.89 -15.13 -13.36
C LYS A 278 7.17 -15.84 -13.80
N ALA A 279 7.86 -15.32 -14.83
CA ALA A 279 9.13 -15.89 -15.31
C ALA A 279 10.19 -15.91 -14.21
N ALA A 280 10.32 -14.82 -13.44
CA ALA A 280 11.29 -14.73 -12.35
C ALA A 280 11.07 -15.80 -11.27
N LEU A 281 9.82 -16.20 -10.99
CA LEU A 281 9.55 -17.27 -10.02
C LEU A 281 10.13 -18.62 -10.45
N VAL A 282 10.03 -18.94 -11.75
CA VAL A 282 10.54 -20.20 -12.31
C VAL A 282 12.05 -20.15 -12.47
N GLU A 283 12.59 -19.06 -13.02
CA GLU A 283 14.03 -18.89 -13.25
C GLU A 283 14.85 -18.93 -11.95
N SER A 284 14.31 -18.37 -10.88
CA SER A 284 14.93 -18.40 -9.54
C SER A 284 14.66 -19.69 -8.77
N SER A 285 13.95 -20.66 -9.38
CA SER A 285 13.55 -21.93 -8.74
C SER A 285 12.74 -21.74 -7.44
N LEU A 286 12.06 -20.59 -7.29
CA LEU A 286 11.19 -20.32 -6.15
C LEU A 286 9.88 -21.10 -6.25
N VAL A 287 9.42 -21.37 -7.48
CA VAL A 287 8.17 -22.06 -7.78
C VAL A 287 8.39 -22.94 -9.03
N PRO A 288 7.97 -24.22 -9.03
CA PRO A 288 8.08 -25.05 -10.23
C PRO A 288 7.10 -24.56 -11.31
N GLU A 289 7.43 -24.76 -12.59
CA GLU A 289 6.66 -24.21 -13.71
C GLU A 289 5.18 -24.64 -13.70
N ASN A 290 4.90 -25.89 -13.34
CA ASN A 290 3.53 -26.40 -13.24
C ASN A 290 2.71 -25.68 -12.15
N ALA A 291 3.33 -25.11 -11.12
CA ALA A 291 2.60 -24.38 -10.08
C ALA A 291 2.11 -23.00 -10.55
N LEU A 292 2.57 -22.50 -11.71
CA LEU A 292 2.03 -21.28 -12.32
C LEU A 292 0.55 -21.42 -12.70
N THR A 293 0.05 -22.65 -12.91
CA THR A 293 -1.37 -22.89 -13.21
C THR A 293 -2.29 -22.66 -12.01
N TRP A 294 -1.73 -22.53 -10.81
CA TRP A 294 -2.49 -22.24 -9.59
C TRP A 294 -2.47 -20.76 -9.22
N LEU A 295 -1.86 -19.90 -10.03
CA LEU A 295 -1.84 -18.46 -9.75
C LEU A 295 -3.19 -17.83 -10.13
N PRO A 296 -3.75 -16.96 -9.27
CA PRO A 296 -4.97 -16.23 -9.58
C PRO A 296 -4.73 -15.21 -10.70
N ASP A 297 -5.82 -14.73 -11.29
CA ASP A 297 -5.75 -13.52 -12.11
C ASP A 297 -5.49 -12.31 -11.21
N VAL A 298 -4.29 -11.75 -11.34
CA VAL A 298 -3.86 -10.58 -10.57
C VAL A 298 -4.08 -9.27 -11.33
N MET A 299 -4.50 -9.30 -12.61
CA MET A 299 -4.64 -8.06 -13.40
C MET A 299 -5.69 -7.12 -12.83
N ILE A 300 -6.75 -7.69 -12.25
CA ILE A 300 -7.87 -6.94 -11.65
C ILE A 300 -7.40 -5.93 -10.57
N TYR A 301 -6.26 -6.20 -9.92
CA TYR A 301 -5.72 -5.34 -8.86
C TYR A 301 -4.92 -4.13 -9.38
N PHE A 302 -4.81 -4.00 -10.70
CA PHE A 302 -4.05 -2.96 -11.39
C PHE A 302 -4.88 -2.21 -12.43
N GLU A 303 -6.19 -2.44 -12.49
CA GLU A 303 -7.10 -1.79 -13.45
C GLU A 303 -7.15 -0.28 -13.27
N TRP A 304 -6.98 0.21 -12.05
CA TRP A 304 -6.92 1.65 -11.72
C TRP A 304 -5.78 2.39 -12.44
N LEU A 305 -4.76 1.71 -12.97
CA LEU A 305 -3.72 2.34 -13.80
C LEU A 305 -4.23 2.76 -15.19
N ASN A 306 -5.42 2.30 -15.59
CA ASN A 306 -6.03 2.63 -16.88
C ASN A 306 -6.94 3.85 -16.83
N THR A 307 -7.39 4.28 -15.64
CA THR A 307 -8.19 5.49 -15.43
C THR A 307 -7.33 6.75 -15.48
#